data_AF-A0A8B3PML5-F1
#
_entry.id   AF-A0A8B3PML5-F1
#
_cell.length_a   1.000
_cell.length_b   1.000
_cell.length_c   1.000
_cell.angle_alpha   90.00
_cell.angle_beta   90.00
_cell.angle_gamma   90.00
#
_symmetry.space_group_name_H-M   'P 1'
#
loop_
_entity.id
_entity.type
_entity.pdbx_description
1 polymer ?
#
loop_
_entity_poly.entity_id
_entity_poly.type
_entity_poly.pdbx_seq_one_letter_code
_entity_poly.pdbx_strand_id
1 'polypeptide(L)'
;MPANLPDGEYPFIDQRLPLSELSMIEVPPDLELLLTDQAAKNGIAIVRNEPVELRCQTKEFGDACFLIFWPDGQRMHMLAPRGFQTGRA
;
A
#
# COMPACT_ATOMS: atom_id res chain seq x y z
N MET A 1 -2.46 -7.44 -17.67
CA MET A 1 -1.96 -6.05 -17.79
C MET A 1 -1.82 -5.55 -16.38
N PRO A 2 -0.63 -5.12 -15.92
CA PRO A 2 -0.51 -4.63 -14.55
C PRO A 2 -1.43 -3.40 -14.43
N ALA A 3 -2.08 -3.26 -13.29
CA ALA A 3 -3.12 -2.28 -13.06
C ALA A 3 -2.73 -0.89 -13.57
N ASN A 4 -3.58 -0.30 -14.42
CA ASN A 4 -3.46 1.06 -14.92
C ASN A 4 -3.66 2.06 -13.77
N LEU A 5 -2.70 2.13 -12.86
CA LEU A 5 -2.56 3.27 -11.98
C LEU A 5 -2.23 4.47 -12.88
N PRO A 6 -3.03 5.56 -12.84
CA PRO A 6 -2.72 6.75 -13.62
C PRO A 6 -1.32 7.26 -13.26
N ASP A 7 -0.60 7.81 -14.23
CA ASP A 7 0.64 8.52 -13.94
C ASP A 7 0.35 9.67 -12.97
N GLY A 8 0.96 9.60 -11.79
CA GLY A 8 0.66 10.50 -10.69
C GLY A 8 1.57 10.29 -9.48
N GLU A 9 1.36 11.12 -8.47
CA GLU A 9 2.03 11.02 -7.18
C GLU A 9 1.15 10.26 -6.19
N TYR A 10 1.73 9.25 -5.55
CA TYR A 10 1.01 8.36 -4.64
C TYR A 10 1.54 8.48 -3.23
N PRO A 11 0.66 8.34 -2.22
CA PRO A 11 1.08 8.41 -0.82
C PRO A 11 1.97 7.22 -0.45
N PHE A 12 3.08 7.55 0.20
CA PHE A 12 3.97 6.61 0.84
C PHE A 12 4.45 7.17 2.19
N ILE A 13 3.92 6.60 3.28
CA ILE A 13 4.16 7.05 4.64
C ILE A 13 3.71 8.51 4.82
N ASP A 14 4.64 9.46 4.89
CA ASP A 14 4.42 10.89 5.10
C ASP A 14 4.62 11.69 3.80
N GLN A 15 5.05 11.02 2.72
CA GLN A 15 5.42 11.68 1.46
C GLN A 15 4.52 11.23 0.31
N ARG A 16 4.50 12.00 -0.76
CA ARG A 16 3.92 11.60 -2.04
C ARG A 16 5.05 11.45 -3.05
N LEU A 17 5.15 10.28 -3.66
CA LEU A 17 6.20 9.94 -4.60
C LEU A 17 5.58 9.62 -5.97
N PRO A 18 6.26 9.98 -7.06
CA PRO A 18 5.76 9.67 -8.39
C PRO A 18 5.76 8.16 -8.64
N LEU A 19 4.80 7.67 -9.44
CA LEU A 19 4.71 6.26 -9.82
C LEU A 19 6.02 5.70 -10.40
N SER A 20 6.82 6.54 -11.07
CA SER A 20 8.12 6.16 -11.62
C SER A 20 9.15 5.75 -10.55
N GLU A 21 9.06 6.31 -9.34
CA GLU A 21 9.95 5.98 -8.21
C GLU A 21 9.37 4.89 -7.30
N LEU A 22 8.08 4.63 -7.45
CA LEU A 22 7.37 3.58 -6.75
C LEU A 22 7.42 2.27 -7.55
N SER A 23 7.30 1.18 -6.82
CA SER A 23 7.13 -0.16 -7.35
C SER A 23 6.04 -0.85 -6.58
N MET A 24 5.21 -1.56 -7.33
CA MET A 24 4.19 -2.42 -6.78
C MET A 24 4.87 -3.68 -6.25
N ILE A 25 4.96 -3.80 -4.94
CA ILE A 25 5.52 -4.98 -4.27
C ILE A 25 4.38 -5.84 -3.72
N GLU A 26 4.57 -7.16 -3.70
CA GLU A 26 3.65 -8.04 -2.99
C GLU A 26 3.72 -7.74 -1.49
N VAL A 27 2.55 -7.57 -0.87
CA VAL A 27 2.44 -7.36 0.57
C VAL A 27 2.75 -8.69 1.27
N PRO A 28 3.73 -8.74 2.20
CA PRO A 28 3.96 -9.93 2.99
C PRO A 28 2.75 -10.22 3.89
N PRO A 29 2.45 -11.48 4.21
CA PRO A 29 1.21 -11.88 4.91
C PRO A 29 1.02 -11.20 6.28
N ASP A 30 2.12 -10.93 6.99
CA ASP A 30 2.08 -10.19 8.26
C ASP A 30 1.56 -8.76 8.07
N LEU A 31 2.01 -8.09 7.01
CA LEU A 31 1.58 -6.75 6.66
C LEU A 31 0.17 -6.76 6.06
N GLU A 32 -0.24 -7.80 5.34
CA GLU A 32 -1.60 -7.95 4.81
C GLU A 32 -2.63 -8.00 5.95
N LEU A 33 -2.33 -8.71 7.04
CA LEU A 33 -3.16 -8.74 8.24
C LEU A 33 -3.25 -7.35 8.89
N LEU A 34 -2.13 -6.65 9.02
CA LEU A 34 -2.09 -5.29 9.57
C LEU A 34 -2.89 -4.31 8.71
N LEU A 35 -2.73 -4.34 7.39
CA LEU A 35 -3.46 -3.47 6.46
C LEU A 35 -4.96 -3.76 6.51
N THR A 36 -5.36 -5.03 6.55
CA THR A 36 -6.77 -5.42 6.65
C THR A 36 -7.39 -4.97 7.98
N ASP A 37 -6.68 -5.15 9.10
CA ASP A 37 -7.11 -4.69 10.42
C ASP A 37 -7.22 -3.16 10.49
N GLN A 38 -6.23 -2.44 9.94
CA GLN A 38 -6.25 -0.99 9.85
C GLN A 38 -7.36 -0.48 8.93
N ALA A 39 -7.62 -1.14 7.81
CA ALA A 39 -8.71 -0.79 6.90
C ALA A 39 -10.06 -0.94 7.61
N ALA A 40 -10.28 -2.07 8.31
CA ALA A 40 -11.46 -2.29 9.12
C ALA A 40 -11.62 -1.23 10.23
N LYS A 41 -10.53 -0.90 10.94
CA LYS A 41 -10.53 0.14 11.99
C LYS A 41 -10.85 1.54 11.46
N ASN A 42 -10.37 1.87 10.27
CA ASN A 42 -10.64 3.15 9.62
C ASN A 42 -11.98 3.16 8.85
N GLY A 43 -12.69 2.03 8.78
CA GLY A 43 -13.91 1.90 7.97
C GLY A 43 -13.66 1.96 6.46
N ILE A 44 -12.44 1.68 6.01
CA ILE A 44 -12.06 1.63 4.60
C ILE A 44 -12.23 0.19 4.09
N ALA A 45 -12.99 0.01 3.02
CA ALA A 45 -13.11 -1.26 2.33
C ALA A 45 -12.00 -1.39 1.28
N ILE A 46 -11.21 -2.47 1.35
CA ILE A 46 -10.21 -2.77 0.32
C ILE A 46 -10.94 -3.43 -0.85
N VAL A 47 -11.22 -2.66 -1.89
CA VAL A 47 -11.96 -3.12 -3.07
C VAL A 47 -11.01 -3.79 -4.08
N ARG A 48 -11.45 -4.89 -4.68
CA ARG A 48 -10.65 -5.61 -5.68
C ARG A 48 -10.58 -4.84 -7.00
N ASN A 49 -9.40 -4.90 -7.63
CA ASN A 49 -9.02 -4.19 -8.84
C ASN A 49 -9.09 -2.67 -8.72
N GLU A 50 -9.18 -2.13 -7.49
CA GLU A 50 -9.16 -0.70 -7.24
C GLU A 50 -7.99 -0.34 -6.33
N PRO A 51 -7.29 0.76 -6.63
CA PRO A 51 -6.29 1.29 -5.73
C PRO A 51 -6.95 2.02 -4.56
N VAL A 52 -6.63 1.61 -3.35
CA VAL A 52 -7.19 2.15 -2.11
C VAL A 52 -6.07 2.79 -1.30
N GLU A 53 -6.21 4.09 -1.03
CA GLU A 53 -5.35 4.80 -0.09
C GLU A 53 -5.72 4.40 1.34
N LEU A 54 -4.84 3.67 2.01
CA LEU A 54 -5.02 3.23 3.38
C LEU A 54 -4.07 3.99 4.30
N ARG A 55 -4.65 4.69 5.27
CA ARG A 55 -3.91 5.35 6.34
C ARG A 55 -3.75 4.39 7.51
N CYS A 56 -2.54 3.89 7.71
CA CYS A 56 -2.16 3.09 8.85
C CYS A 56 -1.67 4.01 9.97
N GLN A 57 -2.21 3.82 11.16
CA GLN A 57 -1.77 4.53 12.35
C GLN A 57 -1.34 3.49 13.38
N THR A 58 -0.04 3.22 13.45
CA THR A 58 0.54 2.23 14.38
C THR A 58 1.60 2.89 15.24
N LYS A 59 1.84 2.34 16.44
CA LYS A 59 2.91 2.85 17.32
C LYS A 59 4.30 2.68 16.73
N GLU A 60 4.48 1.70 15.84
CA GLU A 60 5.76 1.33 15.24
C GLU A 60 6.07 2.16 13.99
N PHE A 61 5.06 2.54 13.20
CA PHE A 61 5.24 3.26 11.94
C PHE A 61 4.69 4.70 11.96
N GLY A 62 4.02 5.11 13.04
CA GLY A 62 3.39 6.42 13.15
C GLY A 62 2.16 6.55 12.25
N ASP A 63 1.92 7.76 11.76
CA ASP A 63 0.90 8.07 10.77
C ASP A 63 1.48 7.85 9.36
N ALA A 64 1.09 6.76 8.71
CA ALA A 64 1.63 6.36 7.42
C ALA A 64 0.51 6.07 6.43
N CYS A 65 0.54 6.70 5.26
CA CYS A 65 -0.42 6.45 4.20
C CYS A 65 0.21 5.61 3.08
N PHE A 66 -0.47 4.52 2.68
CA PHE A 66 0.00 3.62 1.64
C PHE A 66 -1.09 3.43 0.60
N LEU A 67 -0.71 3.31 -0.67
CA LEU A 67 -1.64 2.86 -1.70
C LEU A 67 -1.60 1.34 -1.81
N ILE A 68 -2.74 0.72 -1.53
CA ILE A 68 -2.96 -0.71 -1.60
C ILE A 68 -3.72 -1.01 -2.89
N PHE A 69 -3.24 -1.99 -3.63
CA PHE A 69 -3.90 -2.49 -4.82
C PHE A 69 -4.12 -3.98 -4.70
N TRP A 70 -5.37 -4.44 -4.76
CA TRP A 70 -5.69 -5.86 -4.68
C TRP A 70 -6.28 -6.36 -6.01
N PRO A 71 -5.45 -6.91 -6.92
CA PRO A 71 -5.96 -7.48 -8.17
C PRO A 71 -6.78 -8.75 -7.90
N ASP A 72 -7.80 -8.99 -8.70
CA ASP A 72 -8.54 -10.25 -8.61
C ASP A 72 -7.65 -11.46 -8.96
N GLY A 73 -7.74 -12.53 -8.17
CA GLY A 73 -6.94 -13.74 -8.33
C GLY A 73 -5.45 -13.59 -7.99
N GLN A 74 -5.02 -12.46 -7.44
CA GLN A 74 -3.64 -12.20 -7.00
C GLN A 74 -3.60 -11.76 -5.53
N ARG A 75 -2.40 -11.76 -4.96
CA ARG A 75 -2.18 -11.26 -3.59
C ARG A 75 -2.29 -9.75 -3.53
N MET A 76 -2.48 -9.23 -2.32
CA MET A 76 -2.47 -7.80 -2.11
C MET A 76 -1.09 -7.23 -2.47
N HIS A 77 -1.09 -6.12 -3.20
CA HIS A 77 0.11 -5.37 -3.52
C HIS A 77 0.05 -3.99 -2.87
N MET A 78 1.22 -3.43 -2.58
CA MET A 78 1.35 -2.05 -2.11
C MET A 78 2.34 -1.30 -2.98
N LEU A 79 2.13 0.00 -3.14
CA LEU A 79 3.16 0.88 -3.67
C LEU A 79 4.19 1.17 -2.59
N ALA A 80 5.45 0.89 -2.91
CA ALA A 80 6.59 1.25 -2.09
C ALA A 80 7.69 1.87 -2.97
N PRO A 81 8.53 2.77 -2.45
CA PRO A 81 9.70 3.25 -3.16
C PRO A 81 10.54 2.06 -3.58
N ARG A 82 11.11 2.10 -4.78
CA ARG A 82 11.99 1.05 -5.29
C ARG A 82 13.13 0.67 -4.33
N GLY A 83 13.55 1.60 -3.48
CA GLY A 83 14.57 1.39 -2.44
C GLY A 83 14.04 0.88 -1.09
N PHE A 84 12.73 0.73 -0.89
CA PHE A 84 12.14 0.33 0.39
C PHE A 84 12.23 -1.18 0.68
N GLN A 85 12.87 -1.95 -0.21
CA GLN A 85 13.17 -3.37 -0.02
C GLN A 85 14.27 -3.60 1.04
N THR A 86 14.18 -3.01 2.23
CA THR A 86 15.04 -3.37 3.38
C THR A 86 14.46 -2.93 4.73
N GLY A 87 13.17 -3.12 4.95
CA GLY A 87 12.58 -3.00 6.29
C GLY A 87 12.82 -4.24 7.16
N ARG A 88 14.07 -4.54 7.50
CA ARG A 88 14.43 -5.42 8.63
C ARG A 88 15.46 -4.68 9.48
N ALA A 89 15.01 -4.14 10.60
CA ALA A 89 15.86 -3.86 11.75
C ALA A 89 15.16 -4.47 12.97
#